data_AF-A9NTB9-F1
#
_entry.id   AF-A9NTB9-F1
#
_cell.length_a   1.000
_cell.length_b   1.000
_cell.length_c   1.000
_cell.angle_alpha   90.00
_cell.angle_beta   90.00
_cell.angle_gamma   90.00
#
_symmetry.space_group_name_H-M   'P 1'
#
loop_
_entity.id
_entity.type
_entity.pdbx_description
1 polymer ?
#
loop_
_entity_poly.entity_id
_entity_poly.type
_entity_poly.pdbx_seq_one_letter_code
_entity_poly.pdbx_strand_id
1 'polypeptide(L)'
;MEEDFSSQADIDPSAFASQERLLTKAAGRGFNPGLIVLLVVVGVLLVFIVGNYVLYMYAQKTLPPKKKKPVSKKKMKREKLKQGISAPGE
;
A
#
# COMPACT_ATOMS: atom_id res chain seq x y z
N MET A 1 54.74 16.54 26.65
CA MET A 1 53.45 15.85 26.44
C MET A 1 52.44 16.96 26.19
N GLU A 2 52.45 17.53 24.98
CA GLU A 2 51.80 18.80 24.64
C GLU A 2 51.33 18.80 23.17
N GLU A 3 50.72 17.69 22.72
CA GLU A 3 50.38 17.46 21.30
C GLU A 3 48.89 17.08 21.12
N ASP A 4 47.97 17.60 21.95
CA ASP A 4 46.55 17.18 21.91
C ASP A 4 45.53 18.34 22.09
N PHE A 5 45.82 19.58 21.68
CA PHE A 5 44.90 20.69 21.97
C PHE A 5 44.69 21.79 20.90
N SER A 6 44.96 21.53 19.61
CA SER A 6 44.94 22.59 18.59
C SER A 6 43.98 22.43 17.38
N SER A 7 43.05 21.46 17.33
CA SER A 7 42.25 21.24 16.10
C SER A 7 40.72 21.21 16.24
N GLN A 8 40.16 21.58 17.40
CA GLN A 8 38.70 21.55 17.66
C GLN A 8 38.05 22.95 17.59
N ALA A 9 38.59 23.91 16.83
CA ALA A 9 38.19 25.33 16.98
C ALA A 9 37.95 26.14 15.69
N ASP A 10 37.76 25.50 14.53
CA ASP A 10 37.33 26.22 13.30
C ASP A 10 35.91 25.80 12.90
N ILE A 11 34.93 25.97 13.79
CA ILE A 11 33.51 25.89 13.42
C ILE A 11 33.11 27.24 12.82
N ASP A 12 33.18 27.34 11.50
CA ASP A 12 32.83 28.54 10.75
C ASP A 12 31.32 28.87 10.91
N PRO A 13 30.93 29.95 11.61
CA PRO A 13 29.52 30.29 11.85
C PRO A 13 28.78 30.68 10.55
N SER A 14 29.52 30.98 9.50
CA SER A 14 29.02 31.28 8.16
C SER A 14 28.39 30.05 7.47
N ALA A 15 28.79 28.83 7.84
CA ALA A 15 28.24 27.59 7.29
C ALA A 15 26.76 27.41 7.69
N PHE A 16 26.42 27.70 8.95
CA PHE A 16 25.04 27.67 9.44
C PHE A 16 24.18 28.75 8.80
N ALA A 17 24.69 29.98 8.70
CA ALA A 17 23.97 31.08 8.02
C ALA A 17 23.74 30.78 6.52
N SER A 18 24.67 30.09 5.88
CA SER A 18 24.54 29.67 4.49
C SER A 18 23.50 28.56 4.34
N GLN A 19 23.48 27.58 5.25
CA GLN A 19 22.46 26.54 5.28
C GLN A 19 21.06 27.11 5.52
N GLU A 20 20.91 28.04 6.46
CA GLU A 20 19.63 28.71 6.71
C GLU A 20 19.15 29.49 5.48
N ARG A 21 20.03 30.25 4.82
CA ARG A 21 19.68 30.97 3.59
C ARG A 21 19.26 30.03 2.45
N LEU A 22 19.88 28.86 2.32
CA LEU A 22 19.49 27.85 1.33
C LEU A 22 18.13 27.22 1.67
N LEU A 23 17.88 26.93 2.95
CA LEU A 23 16.59 26.46 3.43
C LEU A 23 15.48 27.50 3.23
N THR A 24 15.72 28.78 3.53
CA THR A 24 14.74 29.87 3.30
C THR A 24 14.49 30.11 1.81
N LYS A 25 15.53 30.03 0.97
CA LYS A 25 15.40 30.16 -0.49
C LYS A 25 14.63 28.99 -1.11
N ALA A 26 14.77 27.78 -0.56
CA ALA A 26 13.96 26.63 -0.93
C ALA A 26 12.52 26.78 -0.43
N ALA A 27 12.30 27.32 0.77
CA ALA A 27 10.97 27.54 1.36
C ALA A 27 10.14 28.58 0.61
N GLY A 28 10.76 29.58 -0.03
CA GLY A 28 10.07 30.62 -0.80
C GLY A 28 9.58 30.19 -2.19
N ARG A 29 9.97 29.00 -2.66
CA ARG A 29 9.59 28.49 -3.99
C ARG A 29 8.43 27.51 -3.82
N GLY A 30 7.21 28.03 -3.93
CA GLY A 30 5.98 27.24 -3.83
C GLY A 30 5.96 26.06 -4.82
N PHE A 31 5.13 25.05 -4.53
CA PHE A 31 5.01 23.86 -5.37
C PHE A 31 4.64 24.22 -6.80
N ASN A 32 5.35 23.63 -7.77
CA ASN A 32 5.04 23.79 -9.18
C ASN A 32 3.61 23.28 -9.45
N PRO A 33 2.76 24.02 -10.18
CA PRO A 33 1.41 23.57 -10.51
C PRO A 33 1.39 22.17 -11.16
N GLY A 34 2.37 21.84 -11.99
CA GLY A 34 2.50 20.51 -12.58
C GLY A 34 2.74 19.40 -11.54
N LEU A 35 3.52 19.68 -10.50
CA LEU A 35 3.73 18.73 -9.39
C LEU A 35 2.46 18.55 -8.56
N ILE A 36 1.73 19.63 -8.30
CA ILE A 36 0.46 19.57 -7.58
C ILE A 36 -0.53 18.70 -8.36
N VAL A 37 -0.67 18.94 -9.66
CA VAL A 37 -1.56 18.15 -10.53
C VAL A 37 -1.11 16.68 -10.57
N LEU A 38 0.19 16.40 -10.68
CA LEU A 38 0.69 15.02 -10.66
C LEU A 38 0.32 14.31 -9.36
N LEU A 39 0.53 14.95 -8.20
CA LEU A 39 0.15 14.38 -6.90
C LEU A 39 -1.36 14.16 -6.78
N VAL A 40 -2.17 15.11 -7.26
CA VAL A 40 -3.63 14.99 -7.22
C VAL A 40 -4.11 13.84 -8.10
N VAL A 41 -3.64 13.74 -9.34
CA VAL A 41 -4.06 12.67 -10.26
C VAL A 41 -3.66 11.30 -9.73
N VAL A 42 -2.41 11.14 -9.29
CA VAL A 42 -1.94 9.87 -8.72
C VAL A 42 -2.70 9.55 -7.42
N GLY A 43 -2.92 10.53 -6.56
CA GLY A 43 -3.66 10.36 -5.31
C GLY A 43 -5.11 9.93 -5.54
N VAL A 44 -5.82 10.59 -6.46
CA VAL A 44 -7.19 10.24 -6.82
C VAL A 44 -7.27 8.83 -7.40
N LEU A 45 -6.34 8.46 -8.29
CA LEU A 45 -6.29 7.10 -8.85
C LEU A 45 -6.03 6.04 -7.77
N LEU A 46 -5.09 6.28 -6.86
CA LEU A 46 -4.81 5.36 -5.76
C LEU A 46 -6.02 5.19 -4.84
N VAL A 47 -6.66 6.28 -4.43
CA VAL A 47 -7.86 6.24 -3.59
C VAL A 47 -9.00 5.52 -4.29
N PHE A 48 -9.20 5.78 -5.59
CA PHE A 48 -10.23 5.10 -6.38
C PHE A 48 -9.99 3.59 -6.47
N ILE A 49 -8.76 3.17 -6.75
CA ILE A 49 -8.40 1.74 -6.87
C ILE A 49 -8.52 1.05 -5.51
N VAL A 50 -7.93 1.61 -4.46
CA VAL A 50 -7.96 1.02 -3.11
C VAL A 50 -9.39 1.00 -2.57
N GLY A 51 -10.14 2.10 -2.69
CA GLY A 51 -11.52 2.17 -2.26
C GLY A 51 -12.40 1.14 -2.97
N ASN A 52 -12.23 0.99 -4.28
CA ASN A 52 -12.96 -0.02 -5.05
C ASN A 52 -12.54 -1.45 -4.67
N TYR A 53 -11.25 -1.68 -4.45
CA TYR A 53 -10.76 -2.99 -4.02
C TYR A 53 -11.30 -3.39 -2.65
N VAL A 54 -11.30 -2.47 -1.69
CA VAL A 54 -11.88 -2.69 -0.36
C VAL A 54 -13.37 -2.95 -0.46
N LEU A 55 -14.10 -2.18 -1.28
CA LEU A 55 -15.53 -2.39 -1.51
C LEU A 55 -15.82 -3.75 -2.16
N TYR A 56 -15.00 -4.16 -3.14
CA TYR A 56 -15.07 -5.47 -3.78
C TYR A 56 -14.79 -6.61 -2.80
N MET A 57 -13.80 -6.45 -1.92
CA MET A 57 -13.50 -7.41 -0.85
C MET A 57 -14.65 -7.49 0.17
N TYR A 58 -15.23 -6.35 0.55
CA TYR A 58 -16.36 -6.29 1.47
C TYR A 58 -17.60 -6.96 0.86
N ALA A 59 -17.89 -6.66 -0.40
CA ALA A 59 -18.94 -7.34 -1.15
C ALA A 59 -18.68 -8.84 -1.19
N GLN A 60 -17.49 -9.33 -1.55
CA GLN A 60 -17.23 -10.76 -1.57
C GLN A 60 -17.37 -11.46 -0.22
N LYS A 61 -17.10 -10.78 0.90
CA LYS A 61 -17.31 -11.33 2.25
C LYS A 61 -18.78 -11.37 2.66
N THR A 62 -19.57 -10.41 2.19
CA THR A 62 -21.01 -10.29 2.50
C THR A 62 -21.90 -11.01 1.50
N LEU A 63 -21.40 -11.24 0.28
CA LEU A 63 -22.08 -12.02 -0.72
C LEU A 63 -22.08 -13.49 -0.28
N PRO A 64 -23.26 -14.13 -0.22
CA PRO A 64 -23.34 -15.55 0.07
C PRO A 64 -22.51 -16.32 -0.97
N PRO A 65 -21.80 -17.39 -0.57
CA PRO A 65 -20.98 -18.16 -1.49
C PRO A 65 -21.85 -18.52 -2.70
N LYS A 66 -21.40 -18.13 -3.90
CA LYS A 66 -22.14 -18.37 -5.16
C LYS A 66 -22.64 -19.80 -5.12
N LYS A 67 -23.95 -19.98 -4.94
CA LYS A 67 -24.56 -21.30 -4.83
C LYS A 67 -24.19 -22.02 -6.12
N LYS A 68 -23.21 -22.93 -6.04
CA LYS A 68 -22.90 -23.83 -7.15
C LYS A 68 -24.23 -24.46 -7.54
N LYS A 69 -24.57 -24.46 -8.83
CA LYS A 69 -25.83 -25.05 -9.30
C LYS A 69 -26.01 -26.38 -8.58
N PRO A 70 -27.14 -26.60 -7.87
CA PRO A 70 -27.29 -27.77 -7.04
C PRO A 70 -27.02 -28.98 -7.92
N VAL A 71 -25.97 -29.71 -7.57
CA VAL A 71 -25.52 -30.83 -8.37
C VAL A 71 -26.62 -31.88 -8.19
N SER A 72 -27.29 -32.26 -9.29
CA SER A 72 -28.38 -33.24 -9.24
C SER A 72 -27.96 -34.45 -8.41
N LYS A 73 -28.85 -34.96 -7.55
CA LYS A 73 -28.58 -36.09 -6.66
C LYS A 73 -27.94 -37.27 -7.40
N LYS A 74 -28.30 -37.48 -8.68
CA LYS A 74 -27.70 -38.47 -9.58
C LYS A 74 -26.21 -38.23 -9.85
N LYS A 75 -25.81 -36.98 -10.06
CA LYS A 75 -24.41 -36.60 -10.29
C LYS A 75 -23.59 -36.62 -8.99
N MET A 76 -24.16 -36.22 -7.84
CA MET A 76 -23.49 -36.39 -6.54
C MET A 76 -23.26 -37.86 -6.19
N LYS A 77 -24.24 -38.74 -6.41
CA LYS A 77 -24.05 -40.19 -6.19
C LYS A 77 -22.99 -40.76 -7.13
N ARG A 78 -22.95 -40.31 -8.39
CA ARG A 78 -21.96 -40.74 -9.38
C ARG A 78 -20.54 -40.28 -9.03
N GLU A 79 -20.35 -39.07 -8.52
CA GLU A 79 -19.04 -38.61 -8.04
C GLU A 79 -18.62 -39.29 -6.74
N LYS A 80 -19.53 -39.48 -5.77
CA LYS A 80 -19.23 -40.23 -4.53
C LYS A 80 -18.82 -41.67 -4.79
N LEU A 81 -19.51 -42.36 -5.71
CA LEU A 81 -19.15 -43.72 -6.15
C LEU A 81 -17.80 -43.77 -6.87
N LYS A 82 -17.47 -42.74 -7.68
CA LYS A 82 -16.15 -42.64 -8.35
C LYS A 82 -15.01 -42.35 -7.39
N GLN A 83 -15.30 -41.63 -6.30
CA GLN A 83 -14.32 -41.32 -5.26
C GLN A 83 -14.16 -42.46 -4.25
N GLY A 84 -14.88 -43.58 -4.40
CA GLY A 84 -14.79 -44.73 -3.50
C GLY A 84 -15.24 -44.44 -2.07
N ILE A 85 -15.95 -43.33 -1.86
CA ILE A 85 -16.44 -42.95 -0.54
C ILE A 85 -17.63 -43.86 -0.25
N SER A 86 -17.45 -44.82 0.66
CA SER A 86 -18.54 -45.67 1.12
C SER A 86 -19.69 -44.79 1.60
N ALA A 87 -20.92 -45.16 1.24
CA ALA A 87 -22.09 -44.40 1.65
C ALA A 87 -22.09 -44.30 3.19
N PRO A 88 -22.42 -43.13 3.78
CA PRO A 88 -22.59 -43.05 5.22
C PRO A 88 -23.81 -43.91 5.57
N GLY A 89 -23.56 -45.13 6.04
CA GLY A 89 -24.55 -46.17 6.24
C GLY A 89 -24.13 -47.51 5.64
N GLU A 90 -22.98 -48.03 6.09
CA GLU A 90 -22.97 -49.35 6.71
C GLU A 90 -23.34 -49.18 8.19
#